data_AF-A0A2N1MCQ6-F1
#
_entry.id   AF-A0A2N1MCQ6-F1
#
_cell.length_a   1.000
_cell.length_b   1.000
_cell.length_c   1.000
_cell.angle_alpha   90.00
_cell.angle_beta   90.00
_cell.angle_gamma   90.00
#
_symmetry.space_group_name_H-M   'P 1'
#
loop_
_entity.id
_entity.type
_entity.pdbx_description
1 polymer ?
#
loop_
_entity_poly.entity_id
_entity_poly.type
_entity_poly.pdbx_seq_one_letter_code
_entity_poly.pdbx_strand_id
1 'polypeptide(L)' 'MFFKDVIISKIENLSRAINNFPCNGPCFGDDVFMNSTEESADYSIINCKKVDYEKNLRDTGENFQIDDYEVFQLTR' A
#
# COMPACT_ATOMS: atom_id res chain seq x y z
N MET A 1 20.60 11.07 -7.38
CA MET A 1 20.07 10.53 -6.11
C MET A 1 19.89 9.03 -6.31
N PHE A 2 20.69 8.21 -5.63
CA PHE A 2 20.65 6.75 -5.80
C PHE A 2 19.57 6.16 -4.90
N PHE A 3 18.43 5.78 -5.49
CA PHE A 3 17.30 5.19 -4.75
C PHE A 3 17.54 3.74 -4.32
N LYS A 4 18.64 3.10 -4.73
CA LYS A 4 18.90 1.69 -4.41
C LYS A 4 18.96 1.42 -2.91
N ASP A 5 19.40 2.38 -2.12
CA ASP A 5 19.50 2.26 -0.67
C ASP A 5 18.17 2.64 0.06
N VAL A 6 17.15 3.07 -0.70
CA VAL A 6 15.82 3.48 -0.19
C VAL A 6 14.72 2.51 -0.66
N ILE A 7 15.05 1.50 -1.49
CA ILE A 7 14.07 0.48 -1.90
C ILE A 7 13.79 -0.43 -0.71
N ILE A 8 12.61 -0.22 -0.09
CA ILE A 8 12.12 -1.02 1.04
C ILE A 8 11.85 -2.45 0.59
N SER A 9 11.18 -2.62 -0.55
CA SER A 9 10.76 -3.92 -1.06
C SER A 9 10.47 -3.86 -2.56
N LYS A 10 10.57 -5.00 -3.26
CA LYS A 10 10.20 -5.11 -4.68
C LYS A 10 8.96 -5.98 -4.83
N ILE A 11 8.14 -5.68 -5.82
CA ILE A 11 6.96 -6.49 -6.14
C ILE A 11 7.39 -7.83 -6.75
N GLU A 12 6.88 -8.94 -6.20
CA GLU A 12 7.04 -10.29 -6.76
C GLU A 12 5.93 -10.54 -7.80
N ASN A 13 4.69 -10.13 -7.49
CA ASN A 13 3.53 -10.28 -8.35
C ASN A 13 3.10 -8.96 -9.00
N LEU A 14 3.60 -8.68 -10.21
CA LEU A 14 3.29 -7.44 -10.95
C LEU A 14 1.77 -7.21 -11.17
N SER A 15 0.96 -8.26 -11.24
CA SER A 15 -0.51 -8.15 -11.40
C SER A 15 -1.22 -7.64 -10.15
N ARG A 16 -0.49 -7.54 -9.04
CA ARG A 16 -0.93 -7.01 -7.75
C ARG A 16 -0.22 -5.73 -7.38
N ALA A 17 0.66 -5.16 -8.22
CA ALA A 17 1.45 -3.99 -7.83
C ALA A 17 0.61 -2.80 -7.35
N ILE A 18 -0.55 -2.58 -7.98
CA ILE A 18 -1.52 -1.56 -7.60
C ILE A 18 -2.90 -2.20 -7.61
N ASN A 19 -3.67 -1.99 -6.54
CA ASN A 19 -5.05 -2.43 -6.45
C ASN A 19 -5.97 -1.22 -6.28
N ASN A 20 -7.02 -1.12 -7.10
CA ASN A 20 -7.97 -0.01 -7.11
C ASN A 20 -9.39 -0.56 -7.18
N PHE A 21 -10.03 -0.67 -6.02
CA PHE A 21 -11.45 -1.03 -5.88
C PHE A 21 -12.23 0.16 -5.33
N PRO A 22 -13.55 0.25 -5.57
CA PRO A 22 -14.34 1.42 -5.16
C PRO A 22 -14.32 1.74 -3.66
N CYS A 23 -14.23 0.72 -2.80
CA CYS A 23 -14.10 0.88 -1.34
C CYS A 23 -12.64 0.92 -0.87
N ASN A 24 -11.68 0.74 -1.77
CA ASN A 24 -10.27 0.75 -1.41
C ASN A 24 -9.66 2.13 -1.68
N GLY A 25 -8.76 2.54 -0.79
CA GLY A 25 -7.83 3.62 -1.09
C GLY A 25 -6.68 3.14 -1.98
N PRO A 26 -5.62 3.95 -2.13
CA PRO A 26 -4.42 3.49 -2.82
C PRO A 26 -3.76 2.31 -2.09
N CYS A 27 -3.88 1.13 -2.69
CA CYS A 27 -3.29 -0.10 -2.17
C CYS A 27 -2.05 -0.52 -2.97
N PHE A 28 -1.03 -1.00 -2.26
CA PHE A 28 0.15 -1.64 -2.84
C PHE A 28 0.00 -3.16 -2.69
N GLY A 29 -0.61 -3.78 -3.69
CA GLY A 29 -1.09 -5.17 -3.59
C GLY A 29 -2.00 -5.38 -2.40
N ASP A 30 -1.89 -6.56 -1.81
CA ASP A 30 -2.52 -6.87 -0.53
C ASP A 30 -1.60 -6.53 0.66
N ASP A 31 -0.42 -5.93 0.40
CA ASP A 31 0.58 -5.65 1.42
C ASP A 31 0.33 -4.36 2.17
N VAL A 32 -0.14 -3.32 1.50
CA VAL A 32 -0.70 -2.12 2.13
C VAL A 32 -2.10 -1.98 1.60
N PHE A 33 -3.08 -2.16 2.47
CA PHE A 33 -4.48 -2.01 2.11
C PHE A 33 -5.16 -0.98 2.99
N MET A 34 -6.00 -0.18 2.35
CA MET A 34 -6.83 0.83 2.97
C MET A 34 -8.24 0.59 2.45
N ASN A 35 -9.18 0.35 3.36
CA ASN A 35 -10.55 0.00 3.00
C ASN A 35 -11.54 0.81 3.82
N SER A 36 -12.65 1.13 3.18
CA SER A 36 -13.85 1.68 3.80
C SER A 36 -14.94 0.63 3.80
N THR A 37 -15.98 0.84 4.62
CA THR A 37 -17.15 -0.04 4.59
C THR A 37 -17.99 0.17 3.33
N GLU A 38 -17.94 1.37 2.74
CA GLU A 38 -18.72 1.81 1.58
C GLU A 38 -17.91 2.82 0.75
N GLU A 39 -18.20 2.94 -0.54
CA GLU A 39 -17.45 3.80 -1.48
C GLU A 39 -17.39 5.28 -1.07
N SER A 40 -18.42 5.76 -0.36
CA SER A 40 -18.51 7.15 0.11
C SER A 40 -18.06 7.36 1.55
N ALA A 41 -17.56 6.32 2.21
CA ALA A 41 -17.09 6.39 3.59
C ALA A 41 -15.57 6.57 3.67
N ASP A 42 -15.11 7.16 4.76
CA ASP A 42 -13.69 7.30 5.04
C ASP A 42 -13.02 5.92 5.19
N TYR A 43 -11.77 5.83 4.75
CA TYR A 43 -10.94 4.65 4.95
C TYR A 43 -10.62 4.50 6.44
N SER A 44 -11.21 3.48 7.06
CA SER A 44 -11.08 3.24 8.50
C SER A 44 -10.35 1.94 8.83
N ILE A 45 -10.17 1.08 7.82
CA ILE A 45 -9.45 -0.19 7.96
C ILE A 45 -8.16 -0.09 7.16
N ILE A 46 -7.06 0.17 7.85
CA ILE A 46 -5.74 0.31 7.25
C ILE A 46 -4.78 -0.63 7.96
N ASN A 47 -4.06 -1.46 7.20
CA ASN A 47 -3.13 -2.45 7.75
C ASN A 47 -2.03 -2.76 6.72
N CYS A 48 -0.93 -3.36 7.20
CA CYS A 48 0.17 -3.81 6.38
C CYS A 48 0.57 -5.26 6.71
N LYS A 49 0.78 -6.09 5.68
CA LYS A 49 1.23 -7.49 5.82
C LYS A 49 2.12 -7.88 4.63
N LYS A 50 3.01 -8.87 4.75
CA LYS A 50 3.75 -9.39 3.59
C LYS A 50 2.86 -10.33 2.77
N VAL A 51 2.57 -9.99 1.52
CA VAL A 51 1.85 -10.86 0.57
C VAL A 51 2.58 -10.92 -0.78
N ASP A 52 2.52 -9.83 -1.54
CA ASP A 52 2.94 -9.69 -2.93
C ASP A 52 4.34 -9.07 -3.11
N TYR A 53 4.90 -8.43 -2.08
CA TYR A 53 6.22 -7.79 -2.11
C TYR A 53 7.28 -8.62 -1.38
N GLU A 54 8.53 -8.67 -1.87
CA GLU A 54 9.63 -9.52 -1.34
C GLU A 54 9.85 -9.42 0.18
N LYS A 55 9.64 -8.22 0.73
CA LYS A 55 9.80 -7.85 2.15
C LYS A 55 8.57 -7.11 2.66
N ASN A 56 8.33 -7.23 3.97
CA ASN A 56 7.38 -6.37 4.70
C ASN A 56 7.66 -4.89 4.39
N LEU A 57 6.60 -4.15 4.07
CA LEU A 57 6.65 -2.71 3.89
C LEU A 57 6.63 -1.96 5.24
N ARG A 58 6.15 -2.63 6.30
CA ARG A 58 6.11 -2.13 7.68
C ARG A 58 6.28 -3.30 8.67
N ASP A 59 6.86 -3.04 9.84
CA ASP A 59 7.19 -4.06 10.84
C ASP A 59 5.97 -4.64 11.59
N THR A 60 4.82 -3.95 11.57
CA THR A 60 3.63 -4.32 12.36
C THR A 60 2.46 -4.71 11.47
N GLY A 61 1.87 -5.88 11.73
CA GLY A 61 0.61 -6.33 11.13
C GLY A 61 -0.65 -5.80 11.81
N GLU A 62 -0.51 -4.77 12.65
CA GLU A 62 -1.61 -4.15 13.36
C GLU A 62 -2.28 -3.08 12.50
N ASN A 63 -3.54 -2.80 12.81
CA ASN A 63 -4.24 -1.69 12.17
C ASN A 63 -3.59 -0.37 12.61
N PHE A 64 -3.50 0.58 11.68
CA PHE A 64 -2.99 1.91 11.96
C PHE A 64 -3.89 2.98 11.34
N GLN A 65 -3.64 4.24 11.68
CA GLN A 65 -4.32 5.40 11.08
C GLN A 65 -3.33 6.15 10.19
N ILE A 66 -3.86 6.77 9.14
CA ILE A 66 -3.12 7.67 8.25
C ILE A 66 -3.90 8.98 8.25
N ASP A 67 -3.24 10.05 8.69
CA ASP A 67 -3.82 11.39 8.64
C ASP A 67 -3.75 11.95 7.21
N ASP A 68 -2.57 11.82 6.58
CA ASP A 68 -2.31 12.28 5.20
C ASP A 68 -1.43 11.27 4.45
N TYR A 69 -1.63 11.15 3.14
CA TYR A 69 -0.75 10.38 2.26
C TYR A 69 -0.48 11.10 0.94
N GLU A 70 0.71 10.90 0.38
CA GLU A 70 1.13 11.47 -0.89
C GLU A 70 1.54 10.35 -1.86
N VAL A 71 1.00 10.37 -3.08
CA VAL A 71 1.34 9.42 -4.15
C VAL A 71 2.10 10.15 -5.24
N PHE A 72 3.32 9.68 -5.53
CA PHE A 72 4.18 10.25 -6.56
C PHE A 72 4.37 9.27 -7.72
N GLN A 73 4.15 9.73 -8.94
CA GLN A 73 4.47 8.97 -10.15
C GLN A 73 5.88 9.30 -10.65
N LEU A 74 6.73 8.27 -10.64
CA LEU A 74 8.02 8.17 -11.34
C LEU A 74 7.89 8.33 -12.87
N THR A 75 7.98 9.52 -13.46
CA THR A 75 8.09 9.62 -14.93
C THR A 75 9.53 9.45 -15.40
N ARG A 76 9.71 8.86 -16.59
CA ARG A 76 11.01 8.53 -17.17
C ARG A 76 11.65 9.73 -17.86
#